data_AF-A0A6J3CBA3-F1
#
_entry.id   AF-A0A6J3CBA3-F1
#
_cell.length_a   1.000
_cell.length_b   1.000
_cell.length_c   1.000
_cell.angle_alpha   90.00
_cell.angle_beta   90.00
_cell.angle_gamma   90.00
#
_symmetry.space_group_name_H-M   'P 1'
#
loop_
_entity.id
_entity.type
_entity.pdbx_description
1 polymer ?
#
loop_
_entity_poly.entity_id
_entity_poly.type
_entity_poly.pdbx_seq_one_letter_code
_entity_poly.pdbx_strand_id
1 'polypeptide(L)'
;KLFHFITLQLAEYYLRSLERSGYLKITKAKQTLLFMIGSSLLFYLMRLEGDKEQRTPLFWLYTPEKVRRKEDGSKNVCPHEGPCHKFILKGYGTYFGIGLAISLARLIIPKIKTPIEAISSIRGKHFKMALFFGSYIGIYRAVVCYLCRKQGFDSALYALPAGYLAGLSSMFNSSLGLSIAVFSGALKLFSTILYEKKILPDFIPLPELLYCYCQGTLFHARFMDPDICPNYVFNLMKTVSNHRCEWVYENILDIIKNIQ
;
A
#
# COMPACT_ATOMS: atom_id res chain seq x y z
N LYS A 1 -0.44 0.02 13.81
CA LYS A 1 -0.11 1.02 12.74
C LYS A 1 1.40 1.12 12.51
N LEU A 2 2.20 1.21 13.58
CA LEU A 2 3.67 1.30 13.54
C LEU A 2 4.36 0.11 12.80
N PHE A 3 3.95 -1.12 13.10
CA PHE A 3 4.45 -2.33 12.45
C PHE A 3 4.40 -2.28 10.92
N HIS A 4 3.24 -1.92 10.36
CA HIS A 4 3.04 -1.87 8.91
C HIS A 4 3.95 -0.84 8.22
N PHE A 5 4.18 0.29 8.88
CA PHE A 5 5.09 1.31 8.38
C PHE A 5 6.54 0.80 8.36
N ILE A 6 6.96 0.07 9.39
CA ILE A 6 8.32 -0.48 9.49
C ILE A 6 8.56 -1.63 8.50
N THR A 7 7.59 -2.54 8.33
CA THR A 7 7.68 -3.59 7.30
C THR A 7 7.79 -2.99 5.90
N LEU A 8 7.11 -1.87 5.65
CA LEU A 8 7.19 -1.15 4.38
C LEU A 8 8.58 -0.57 4.15
N GLN A 9 9.21 0.01 5.17
CA GLN A 9 10.58 0.51 5.10
C GLN A 9 11.60 -0.61 4.92
N LEU A 10 11.40 -1.75 5.57
CA LEU A 10 12.27 -2.91 5.41
C LEU A 10 12.18 -3.50 4.00
N ALA A 11 10.96 -3.65 3.48
CA ALA A 11 10.76 -4.13 2.12
C ALA A 11 11.38 -3.17 1.08
N GLU A 12 11.32 -1.86 1.33
CA GLU A 12 12.03 -0.87 0.51
C GLU A 12 13.55 -1.05 0.59
N TYR A 13 14.12 -1.26 1.78
CA TYR A 13 15.54 -1.54 1.95
C TYR A 13 15.98 -2.81 1.20
N TYR A 14 15.26 -3.93 1.36
CA TYR A 14 15.60 -5.17 0.65
C TYR A 14 15.51 -5.03 -0.86
N LEU A 15 14.48 -4.34 -1.38
CA LEU A 15 14.34 -4.12 -2.82
C LEU A 15 15.49 -3.28 -3.39
N ARG A 16 15.91 -2.23 -2.67
CA ARG A 16 17.06 -1.40 -3.06
C ARG A 16 18.40 -2.15 -2.91
N SER A 17 18.53 -3.01 -1.90
CA SER A 17 19.71 -3.87 -1.71
C SER A 17 19.85 -4.91 -2.83
N LEU A 18 18.74 -5.52 -3.24
CA LEU A 18 18.69 -6.43 -4.40
C LEU A 18 19.01 -5.73 -5.72
N GLU A 19 18.63 -4.46 -5.86
CA GLU A 19 18.99 -3.64 -7.01
C GLU A 19 20.48 -3.32 -7.05
N ARG A 20 21.08 -2.93 -5.90
CA ARG A 20 22.53 -2.69 -5.78
C ARG A 20 23.36 -3.93 -6.08
N SER A 21 22.89 -5.10 -5.65
CA SER A 21 23.56 -6.38 -5.86
C SER A 21 23.46 -6.89 -7.30
N GLY A 22 22.78 -6.16 -8.20
CA GLY A 22 22.69 -6.49 -9.62
C GLY A 22 21.70 -7.62 -9.97
N TYR A 23 21.14 -8.30 -8.98
CA TYR A 23 20.19 -9.40 -9.18
C TYR A 23 18.86 -8.94 -9.79
N LEU A 24 18.40 -7.72 -9.47
CA LEU A 24 17.09 -7.22 -9.91
C LEU A 24 17.12 -5.76 -10.35
N LYS A 25 17.02 -5.53 -11.66
CA LYS A 25 16.68 -4.20 -12.19
C LYS A 25 15.18 -3.97 -12.06
N ILE A 26 14.76 -3.01 -11.23
CA ILE A 26 13.35 -2.69 -11.00
C ILE A 26 12.84 -1.81 -12.14
N THR A 27 12.29 -2.45 -13.17
CA THR A 27 11.64 -1.73 -14.28
C THR A 27 10.20 -1.33 -13.90
N LYS A 28 9.66 -0.31 -14.56
CA LYS A 28 8.25 0.10 -14.39
C LYS A 28 7.28 -1.06 -14.60
N ALA A 29 7.56 -1.94 -15.57
CA ALA A 29 6.75 -3.12 -15.84
C ALA A 29 6.72 -4.09 -14.65
N LYS A 30 7.87 -4.36 -14.02
CA LYS A 30 7.94 -5.21 -12.82
C LYS A 30 7.20 -4.59 -11.64
N GLN A 31 7.29 -3.26 -11.45
CA GLN A 31 6.53 -2.55 -10.42
C GLN A 31 5.02 -2.67 -10.64
N THR A 32 4.55 -2.44 -11.86
CA THR A 32 3.14 -2.61 -12.23
C THR A 32 2.67 -4.05 -12.00
N LEU A 33 3.47 -5.04 -12.41
CA LEU A 33 3.13 -6.44 -12.20
C LEU A 33 3.04 -6.80 -10.71
N LEU A 34 4.00 -6.33 -9.90
CA LEU A 34 3.99 -6.52 -8.45
C LEU A 34 2.77 -5.85 -7.81
N PHE A 35 2.40 -4.66 -8.28
CA PHE A 35 1.17 -3.99 -7.86
C PHE A 35 -0.08 -4.79 -8.25
N MET A 36 -0.16 -5.30 -9.48
CA MET A 36 -1.31 -6.08 -9.95
C MET A 36 -1.52 -7.36 -9.14
N ILE A 37 -0.45 -8.13 -8.89
CA ILE A 37 -0.51 -9.34 -8.07
C ILE A 37 -0.87 -8.97 -6.62
N GLY A 38 -0.21 -7.96 -6.06
CA GLY A 38 -0.51 -7.47 -4.71
C GLY A 38 -1.97 -7.06 -4.57
N SER A 39 -2.51 -6.31 -5.53
CA SER A 39 -3.88 -5.81 -5.53
C SER A 39 -4.90 -6.93 -5.62
N SER A 40 -4.64 -7.92 -6.47
CA SER A 40 -5.44 -9.14 -6.58
C SER A 40 -5.55 -9.86 -5.24
N LEU A 41 -4.40 -10.14 -4.60
CA LEU A 41 -4.34 -10.81 -3.29
C LEU A 41 -5.01 -9.97 -2.20
N LEU A 42 -4.70 -8.67 -2.13
CA LEU A 42 -5.24 -7.76 -1.12
C LEU A 42 -6.77 -7.72 -1.19
N PHE A 43 -7.36 -7.53 -2.38
CA PHE A 43 -8.82 -7.48 -2.52
C PHE A 43 -9.50 -8.80 -2.20
N TYR A 44 -8.90 -9.92 -2.62
CA TYR A 44 -9.40 -11.25 -2.28
C TYR A 44 -9.43 -11.48 -0.77
N LEU A 45 -8.31 -11.21 -0.09
CA LEU A 45 -8.21 -11.35 1.35
C LEU A 45 -9.17 -10.40 2.08
N MET A 46 -9.32 -9.15 1.61
CA MET A 46 -10.27 -8.19 2.20
C MET A 46 -11.73 -8.63 2.05
N ARG A 47 -12.08 -9.31 0.93
CA ARG A 47 -13.42 -9.89 0.75
C ARG A 47 -13.64 -11.12 1.62
N LEU A 48 -12.61 -11.97 1.83
CA LEU A 48 -12.69 -13.08 2.77
C LEU A 48 -12.87 -12.60 4.22
N GLU A 49 -12.19 -11.53 4.62
CA GLU A 49 -12.36 -10.92 5.94
C GLU A 49 -13.67 -10.11 6.07
N GLY A 50 -14.41 -9.91 4.97
CA GLY A 50 -15.58 -9.04 4.91
C GLY A 50 -16.67 -9.37 5.94
N ASP A 51 -16.79 -10.63 6.33
CA ASP A 51 -17.85 -11.14 7.22
C ASP A 51 -17.59 -10.84 8.71
N LYS A 52 -16.40 -10.36 9.08
CA LYS A 52 -16.09 -10.03 10.48
C LYS A 52 -16.75 -8.73 10.95
N GLU A 53 -17.06 -8.66 12.24
CA GLU A 53 -17.56 -7.44 12.91
C GLU A 53 -16.47 -6.36 13.00
N GLN A 54 -15.23 -6.76 13.29
CA GLN A 54 -14.08 -5.87 13.34
C GLN A 54 -13.08 -6.23 12.23
N ARG A 55 -12.92 -5.33 11.26
CA ARG A 55 -11.94 -5.49 10.18
C ARG A 55 -10.55 -5.13 10.67
N THR A 56 -9.52 -5.77 10.12
CA THR A 56 -8.15 -5.40 10.46
C THR A 56 -7.86 -3.96 10.02
N PRO A 57 -7.28 -3.11 10.89
CA PRO A 57 -6.94 -1.75 10.51
C PRO A 57 -5.77 -1.79 9.53
N LEU A 58 -6.08 -1.62 8.25
CA LEU A 58 -5.14 -1.53 7.14
C LEU A 58 -4.86 -0.06 6.79
N PHE A 59 -3.62 0.25 6.44
CA PHE A 59 -3.26 1.56 5.86
C PHE A 59 -3.55 1.55 4.35
N TRP A 60 -4.80 1.22 4.00
CA TRP A 60 -5.26 1.24 2.62
C TRP A 60 -6.55 2.05 2.54
N LEU A 61 -6.61 2.96 1.55
CA LEU A 61 -7.65 3.96 1.44
C LEU A 61 -9.04 3.39 1.09
N TYR A 62 -9.11 2.17 0.57
CA TYR A 62 -10.36 1.57 0.11
C TYR A 62 -10.62 0.23 0.78
N THR A 63 -11.85 0.03 1.23
CA THR A 63 -12.34 -1.25 1.73
C THR A 63 -13.43 -1.79 0.79
N PRO A 64 -13.28 -3.01 0.27
CA PRO A 64 -14.26 -3.60 -0.63
C PRO A 64 -15.53 -3.99 0.14
N GLU A 65 -16.62 -4.09 -0.62
CA GLU A 65 -17.91 -4.53 -0.14
C GLU A 65 -17.87 -6.02 0.25
N LYS A 66 -18.69 -6.37 1.25
CA LYS A 66 -18.83 -7.75 1.73
C LYS A 66 -19.35 -8.65 0.61
N VAL A 67 -19.01 -9.93 0.67
CA VAL A 67 -19.53 -10.92 -0.29
C VAL A 67 -20.98 -11.20 0.08
N ARG A 68 -21.90 -11.03 -0.87
CA ARG A 68 -23.32 -11.35 -0.64
C ARG A 68 -23.54 -12.85 -0.79
N ARG A 69 -23.94 -13.54 0.29
CA ARG A 69 -24.32 -14.97 0.25
C ARG A 69 -25.78 -15.09 -0.20
N LYS A 70 -26.14 -16.19 -0.87
CA LYS A 70 -27.46 -16.40 -1.52
C LYS A 70 -28.68 -16.36 -0.58
N GLU A 71 -28.48 -16.26 0.73
CA GLU A 71 -29.53 -16.29 1.75
C GLU A 71 -30.25 -14.94 1.93
N ASP A 72 -29.69 -13.85 1.39
CA ASP A 72 -30.33 -12.53 1.42
C ASP A 72 -31.35 -12.41 0.27
N GLY A 73 -32.65 -12.44 0.57
CA GLY A 73 -33.80 -12.42 -0.35
C GLY A 73 -33.95 -11.21 -1.30
N SER A 74 -32.85 -10.59 -1.71
CA SER A 74 -32.80 -9.52 -2.70
C SER A 74 -32.61 -10.07 -4.12
N LYS A 75 -33.35 -9.53 -5.09
CA LYS A 75 -33.23 -9.88 -6.53
C LYS A 75 -31.86 -9.51 -7.16
N ASN A 76 -30.98 -8.83 -6.41
CA ASN A 76 -29.75 -8.24 -6.93
C ASN A 76 -28.54 -9.12 -6.62
N VAL A 77 -27.92 -9.65 -7.67
CA VAL A 77 -26.73 -10.52 -7.60
C VAL A 77 -25.46 -9.77 -7.16
N CYS A 78 -25.39 -8.47 -7.40
CA CYS A 78 -24.23 -7.64 -7.06
C CYS A 78 -24.19 -7.25 -5.57
N PRO A 79 -23.01 -6.94 -5.00
CA PRO A 79 -22.83 -6.58 -3.57
C PRO A 79 -23.32 -5.17 -3.21
N HIS A 80 -24.16 -4.54 -4.04
CA HIS A 80 -24.64 -3.19 -3.83
C HIS A 80 -26.15 -3.09 -4.10
N GLU A 81 -26.76 -2.05 -3.56
CA GLU A 81 -28.16 -1.72 -3.83
C GLU A 81 -28.27 -0.73 -5.01
N GLY A 82 -29.29 -0.91 -5.84
CA GLY A 82 -29.53 -0.07 -7.01
C GLY A 82 -28.66 -0.41 -8.23
N PRO A 83 -28.59 0.50 -9.22
CA PRO A 83 -27.94 0.21 -10.50
C PRO A 83 -26.40 0.27 -10.44
N CYS A 84 -25.75 -0.69 -11.13
CA CYS A 84 -24.29 -0.83 -11.13
C CYS A 84 -23.55 0.43 -11.63
N HIS A 85 -24.08 1.12 -12.64
CA HIS A 85 -23.42 2.32 -13.20
C HIS A 85 -23.26 3.42 -12.15
N LYS A 86 -24.30 3.66 -11.34
CA LYS A 86 -24.29 4.68 -10.27
C LYS A 86 -23.30 4.30 -9.18
N PHE A 87 -23.23 3.02 -8.83
CA PHE A 87 -22.29 2.50 -7.84
C PHE A 87 -20.81 2.61 -8.27
N ILE A 88 -20.53 2.28 -9.54
CA ILE A 88 -19.20 2.40 -10.13
C ILE A 88 -18.79 3.88 -10.21
N LEU A 89 -19.66 4.74 -10.75
CA LEU A 89 -19.38 6.17 -10.92
C LEU A 89 -19.22 6.89 -9.58
N LYS A 90 -20.03 6.54 -8.57
CA LYS A 90 -19.88 7.04 -7.20
C LYS A 90 -18.52 6.65 -6.62
N GLY A 91 -18.12 5.39 -6.77
CA GLY A 91 -16.79 4.92 -6.34
C GLY A 91 -15.66 5.68 -7.02
N TYR A 92 -15.69 5.73 -8.36
CA TYR A 92 -14.71 6.47 -9.14
C TYR A 92 -14.60 7.93 -8.67
N GLY A 93 -15.73 8.64 -8.58
CA GLY A 93 -15.77 10.06 -8.21
C GLY A 93 -15.27 10.35 -6.79
N THR A 94 -15.66 9.55 -5.80
CA THR A 94 -15.20 9.75 -4.41
C THR A 94 -13.69 9.61 -4.28
N TYR A 95 -13.12 8.55 -4.86
CA TYR A 95 -11.68 8.30 -4.74
C TYR A 95 -10.83 9.15 -5.67
N PHE A 96 -11.38 9.55 -6.80
CA PHE A 96 -10.79 10.60 -7.64
C PHE A 96 -10.70 11.93 -6.86
N GLY A 97 -11.77 12.30 -6.15
CA GLY A 97 -11.81 13.49 -5.30
C GLY A 97 -10.80 13.44 -4.15
N ILE A 98 -10.69 12.30 -3.46
CA ILE A 98 -9.67 12.10 -2.41
C ILE A 98 -8.26 12.21 -2.99
N GLY A 99 -8.00 11.57 -4.13
CA GLY A 99 -6.71 11.65 -4.80
C GLY A 99 -6.38 13.07 -5.26
N LEU A 100 -7.37 13.83 -5.73
CA LEU A 100 -7.22 15.26 -6.05
C LEU A 100 -6.88 16.08 -4.82
N ALA A 101 -7.62 15.89 -3.72
CA ALA A 101 -7.38 16.60 -2.48
C ALA A 101 -5.96 16.38 -1.97
N ILE A 102 -5.45 15.13 -2.00
CA ILE A 102 -4.08 14.81 -1.62
C ILE A 102 -3.07 15.49 -2.56
N SER A 103 -3.29 15.45 -3.87
CA SER A 103 -2.43 16.12 -4.85
C SER A 103 -2.37 17.62 -4.64
N LEU A 104 -3.51 18.27 -4.42
CA LEU A 104 -3.60 19.71 -4.19
C LEU A 104 -2.99 20.09 -2.85
N ALA A 105 -3.25 19.33 -1.78
CA ALA A 105 -2.65 19.55 -0.48
C ALA A 105 -1.11 19.54 -0.56
N ARG A 106 -0.52 18.58 -1.28
CA ARG A 106 0.94 18.52 -1.48
C ARG A 106 1.52 19.73 -2.22
N LEU A 107 0.73 20.40 -3.06
CA LEU A 107 1.15 21.61 -3.78
C LEU A 107 0.98 22.87 -2.95
N ILE A 108 -0.13 22.96 -2.21
CA ILE A 108 -0.51 24.16 -1.47
C ILE A 108 0.24 24.24 -0.15
N ILE A 109 0.44 23.12 0.58
CA ILE A 109 1.14 23.09 1.89
C ILE A 109 2.53 23.76 1.86
N PRO A 110 3.42 23.48 0.89
CA PRO A 110 4.72 24.16 0.84
C PRO A 110 4.63 25.63 0.39
N LYS A 111 3.52 26.05 -0.22
CA LYS A 111 3.30 27.39 -0.78
C LYS A 111 2.08 28.10 -0.17
N ILE A 112 1.83 27.91 1.13
CA ILE A 112 0.66 28.49 1.82
C ILE A 112 0.61 30.02 1.69
N LYS A 113 1.78 30.68 1.52
CA LYS A 113 1.88 32.13 1.35
C LYS A 113 1.47 32.63 -0.06
N THR A 114 1.47 31.79 -1.10
CA THR A 114 1.08 32.17 -2.47
C THR A 114 0.19 31.11 -3.15
N PRO A 115 -1.06 30.91 -2.66
CA PRO A 115 -1.93 29.83 -3.13
C PRO A 115 -2.41 30.02 -4.58
N ILE A 116 -2.56 31.26 -5.04
CA ILE A 116 -3.05 31.57 -6.40
C ILE A 116 -2.02 31.14 -7.47
N GLU A 117 -0.73 31.40 -7.22
CA GLU A 117 0.35 30.93 -8.09
C GLU A 117 0.51 29.40 -8.03
N ALA A 118 0.28 28.79 -6.87
CA ALA A 118 0.30 27.35 -6.70
C ALA A 118 -0.82 26.65 -7.50
N ILE A 119 -2.02 27.26 -7.56
CA ILE A 119 -3.15 26.77 -8.35
C ILE A 119 -2.90 26.97 -9.85
N SER A 120 -2.34 28.11 -10.25
CA SER A 120 -1.92 28.35 -11.65
C SER A 120 -0.85 27.35 -12.14
N SER A 121 -0.04 26.82 -11.22
CA SER A 121 0.97 25.80 -11.51
C SER A 121 0.41 24.38 -11.70
N ILE A 122 -0.91 24.18 -11.53
CA ILE A 122 -1.55 22.86 -11.70
C ILE A 122 -1.37 22.37 -13.13
N ARG A 123 -0.43 21.44 -13.29
CA ARG A 123 -0.20 20.68 -14.53
C ARG A 123 -0.90 19.32 -14.48
N GLY A 124 -1.17 18.75 -15.66
CA GLY A 124 -1.73 17.39 -15.82
C GLY A 124 -1.00 16.30 -15.02
N LYS A 125 0.28 16.50 -14.68
CA LYS A 125 1.07 15.58 -13.85
C LYS A 125 0.50 15.40 -12.43
N HIS A 126 -0.18 16.40 -11.87
CA HIS A 126 -0.75 16.34 -10.51
C HIS A 126 -2.06 15.55 -10.46
N PHE A 127 -2.73 15.38 -11.58
CA PHE A 127 -3.94 14.55 -11.70
C PHE A 127 -3.63 13.06 -11.80
N LYS A 128 -2.37 12.66 -12.02
CA LYS A 128 -1.98 11.24 -12.13
C LYS A 128 -2.37 10.41 -10.91
N MET A 129 -2.24 10.99 -9.71
CA MET A 129 -2.65 10.35 -8.46
C MET A 129 -4.16 10.20 -8.35
N ALA A 130 -4.92 11.24 -8.69
CA ALA A 130 -6.38 11.20 -8.71
C ALA A 130 -6.91 10.16 -9.71
N LEU A 131 -6.35 10.18 -10.92
CA LEU A 131 -6.69 9.24 -11.98
C LEU A 131 -6.36 7.81 -11.57
N PHE A 132 -5.23 7.59 -10.89
CA PHE A 132 -4.86 6.30 -10.32
C PHE A 132 -5.91 5.79 -9.33
N PHE A 133 -6.23 6.54 -8.27
CA PHE A 133 -7.18 6.09 -7.24
C PHE A 133 -8.61 5.91 -7.79
N GLY A 134 -9.06 6.85 -8.61
CA GLY A 134 -10.37 6.77 -9.27
C GLY A 134 -10.48 5.54 -10.17
N SER A 135 -9.54 5.38 -11.12
CA SER A 135 -9.57 4.25 -12.05
C SER A 135 -9.34 2.90 -11.36
N TYR A 136 -8.46 2.84 -10.34
CA TYR A 136 -8.24 1.62 -9.55
C TYR A 136 -9.56 1.05 -8.99
N ILE A 137 -10.36 1.91 -8.37
CA ILE A 137 -11.60 1.48 -7.69
C ILE A 137 -12.76 1.36 -8.67
N GLY A 138 -12.81 2.22 -9.68
CA GLY A 138 -13.77 2.13 -10.78
C GLY A 138 -13.65 0.82 -11.54
N ILE A 139 -12.43 0.45 -11.95
CA ILE A 139 -12.15 -0.82 -12.66
C ILE A 139 -12.49 -2.01 -11.76
N TYR A 140 -12.04 -2.00 -10.50
CA TYR A 140 -12.36 -3.08 -9.56
C TYR A 140 -13.87 -3.33 -9.46
N ARG A 141 -14.66 -2.27 -9.18
CA ARG A 141 -16.12 -2.38 -9.06
C ARG A 141 -16.78 -2.78 -10.37
N ALA A 142 -16.30 -2.27 -11.51
CA ALA A 142 -16.83 -2.64 -12.82
C ALA A 142 -16.63 -4.14 -13.12
N VAL A 143 -15.43 -4.67 -12.86
CA VAL A 143 -15.12 -6.09 -13.11
C VAL A 143 -15.90 -7.00 -12.16
N VAL A 144 -15.99 -6.66 -10.86
CA VAL A 144 -16.79 -7.44 -9.90
C VAL A 144 -18.26 -7.47 -10.34
N CYS A 145 -18.87 -6.31 -10.64
CA CYS A 145 -20.25 -6.25 -11.10
C CYS A 145 -20.49 -7.03 -12.41
N TYR A 146 -19.53 -6.98 -13.34
CA TYR A 146 -19.60 -7.74 -14.59
C TYR A 146 -19.58 -9.26 -14.32
N LEU A 147 -18.66 -9.73 -13.48
CA LEU A 147 -18.56 -11.14 -13.10
C LEU A 147 -19.82 -11.60 -12.36
N CYS A 148 -20.25 -10.88 -11.32
CA CYS A 148 -21.48 -11.20 -10.59
C CYS A 148 -22.69 -11.35 -11.53
N ARG A 149 -22.88 -10.44 -12.49
CA ARG A 149 -23.98 -10.53 -13.47
C ARG A 149 -23.84 -11.73 -14.42
N LYS A 150 -22.62 -12.06 -14.84
CA LYS A 150 -22.34 -13.16 -15.75
C LYS A 150 -22.55 -14.53 -15.08
N GLN A 151 -22.15 -14.67 -13.83
CA GLN A 151 -22.23 -15.93 -13.09
C GLN A 151 -23.52 -16.10 -12.27
N GLY A 152 -24.25 -15.03 -11.98
CA GLY A 152 -25.51 -15.11 -11.24
C GLY A 152 -25.36 -15.30 -9.72
N PHE A 153 -24.15 -15.16 -9.17
CA PHE A 153 -23.89 -15.14 -7.72
C PHE A 153 -22.68 -14.23 -7.40
N ASP A 154 -22.49 -13.86 -6.15
CA ASP A 154 -21.28 -13.16 -5.68
C ASP A 154 -20.31 -14.14 -4.99
N SER A 155 -19.02 -13.95 -5.24
CA SER A 155 -17.95 -14.79 -4.69
C SER A 155 -16.72 -13.94 -4.39
N ALA A 156 -16.01 -14.29 -3.33
CA ALA A 156 -14.72 -13.69 -3.00
C ALA A 156 -13.71 -13.86 -4.16
N LEU A 157 -13.80 -14.96 -4.92
CA LEU A 157 -12.87 -15.28 -6.01
C LEU A 157 -12.88 -14.25 -7.14
N TYR A 158 -14.00 -13.54 -7.37
CA TYR A 158 -14.08 -12.49 -8.38
C TYR A 158 -13.19 -11.29 -8.07
N ALA A 159 -12.79 -11.13 -6.80
CA ALA A 159 -11.83 -10.12 -6.38
C ALA A 159 -10.43 -10.35 -6.98
N LEU A 160 -10.06 -11.59 -7.29
CA LEU A 160 -8.75 -11.91 -7.86
C LEU A 160 -8.57 -11.28 -9.26
N PRO A 161 -9.40 -11.62 -10.28
CA PRO A 161 -9.29 -11.00 -11.59
C PRO A 161 -9.63 -9.51 -11.55
N ALA A 162 -10.58 -9.08 -10.70
CA ALA A 162 -10.91 -7.66 -10.55
C ALA A 162 -9.74 -6.84 -9.99
N GLY A 163 -9.06 -7.34 -8.96
CA GLY A 163 -7.90 -6.69 -8.37
C GLY A 163 -6.69 -6.67 -9.30
N TYR A 164 -6.48 -7.74 -10.08
CA TYR A 164 -5.42 -7.79 -11.08
C TYR A 164 -5.63 -6.74 -12.19
N LEU A 165 -6.85 -6.67 -12.74
CA LEU A 165 -7.21 -5.65 -13.75
C LEU A 165 -7.21 -4.24 -13.18
N ALA A 166 -7.70 -4.06 -11.96
CA ALA A 166 -7.61 -2.77 -11.27
C ALA A 166 -6.16 -2.31 -11.14
N GLY A 167 -5.23 -3.24 -10.87
CA GLY A 167 -3.80 -2.97 -10.77
C GLY A 167 -3.18 -2.32 -12.02
N LEU A 168 -3.78 -2.46 -13.21
CA LEU A 168 -3.35 -1.75 -14.42
C LEU A 168 -3.40 -0.23 -14.26
N SER A 169 -4.26 0.30 -13.37
CA SER A 169 -4.28 1.74 -13.07
C SER A 169 -2.93 2.27 -12.60
N SER A 170 -2.06 1.42 -12.03
CA SER A 170 -0.70 1.78 -11.61
C SER A 170 0.20 2.25 -12.76
N MET A 171 -0.20 2.05 -14.02
CA MET A 171 0.47 2.66 -15.17
C MET A 171 0.40 4.19 -15.15
N PHE A 172 -0.67 4.78 -14.61
CA PHE A 172 -0.80 6.24 -14.50
C PHE A 172 0.17 6.83 -13.49
N ASN A 173 0.39 6.13 -12.37
CA ASN A 173 1.34 6.51 -11.34
C ASN A 173 2.06 5.29 -10.75
N SER A 174 3.12 4.87 -11.43
CA SER A 174 3.95 3.76 -10.97
C SER A 174 4.81 4.24 -9.82
N SER A 175 4.53 3.74 -8.61
CA SER A 175 5.40 3.96 -7.46
C SER A 175 5.62 2.65 -6.72
N LEU A 176 6.90 2.40 -6.41
CA LEU A 176 7.34 1.24 -5.66
C LEU A 176 6.68 1.21 -4.27
N GLY A 177 6.57 2.37 -3.61
CA GLY A 177 5.90 2.50 -2.32
C GLY A 177 4.44 2.05 -2.31
N LEU A 178 3.66 2.32 -3.36
CA LEU A 178 2.29 1.81 -3.47
C LEU A 178 2.25 0.28 -3.61
N SER A 179 3.18 -0.29 -4.36
CA SER A 179 3.26 -1.74 -4.58
C SER A 179 3.62 -2.47 -3.30
N ILE A 180 4.59 -1.95 -2.55
CA ILE A 180 4.96 -2.47 -1.23
C ILE A 180 3.81 -2.29 -0.24
N ALA A 181 3.10 -1.15 -0.24
CA ALA A 181 1.98 -0.91 0.66
C ALA A 181 0.86 -1.93 0.48
N VAL A 182 0.48 -2.21 -0.76
CA VAL A 182 -0.52 -3.23 -1.09
C VAL A 182 -0.05 -4.61 -0.62
N PHE A 183 1.19 -4.98 -0.93
CA PHE A 183 1.73 -6.29 -0.57
C PHE A 183 1.85 -6.47 0.94
N SER A 184 2.31 -5.45 1.65
CA SER A 184 2.39 -5.43 3.12
C SER A 184 1.01 -5.51 3.76
N GLY A 185 0.00 -4.88 3.14
CA GLY A 185 -1.39 -4.98 3.57
C GLY A 185 -1.94 -6.40 3.39
N ALA A 186 -1.65 -7.03 2.25
CA ALA A 186 -2.04 -8.40 1.96
C ALA A 186 -1.38 -9.39 2.93
N LEU A 187 -0.06 -9.22 3.18
CA LEU A 187 0.68 -10.06 4.11
C LEU A 187 0.13 -9.95 5.53
N LYS A 188 -0.14 -8.73 6.01
CA LYS A 188 -0.75 -8.53 7.33
C LYS A 188 -2.09 -9.24 7.45
N LEU A 189 -2.94 -9.08 6.44
CA LEU A 189 -4.26 -9.67 6.42
C LEU A 189 -4.20 -11.20 6.39
N PHE A 190 -3.27 -11.74 5.61
CA PHE A 190 -2.97 -13.16 5.57
C PHE A 190 -2.50 -13.68 6.94
N SER A 191 -1.59 -12.97 7.61
CA SER A 191 -1.13 -13.33 8.96
C SER A 191 -2.27 -13.36 9.97
N THR A 192 -3.17 -12.37 9.96
CA THR A 192 -4.34 -12.37 10.85
C THR A 192 -5.23 -13.59 10.60
N ILE A 193 -5.52 -13.90 9.34
CA ILE A 193 -6.33 -15.06 8.98
C ILE A 193 -5.64 -16.36 9.43
N LEU A 194 -4.31 -16.42 9.37
CA LEU A 194 -3.53 -17.59 9.75
C LEU A 194 -3.54 -17.85 11.27
N TYR A 195 -3.47 -16.78 12.07
CA TYR A 195 -3.66 -16.83 13.51
C TYR A 195 -5.06 -17.33 13.88
N GLU A 196 -6.09 -16.79 13.24
CA GLU A 196 -7.48 -17.17 13.53
C GLU A 196 -7.79 -18.62 13.18
N LYS A 197 -7.20 -19.15 12.11
CA LYS A 197 -7.35 -20.56 11.74
C LYS A 197 -6.58 -21.51 12.67
N LYS A 198 -5.92 -21.00 13.72
CA LYS A 198 -5.06 -21.76 14.65
C LYS A 198 -4.01 -22.63 13.95
N ILE A 199 -3.62 -22.23 12.74
CA ILE A 199 -2.54 -22.89 12.01
C ILE A 199 -1.20 -22.51 12.65
N LEU A 200 -1.14 -21.32 13.26
CA LEU A 200 -0.02 -20.86 14.06
C LEU A 200 -0.35 -20.94 15.56
N PRO A 201 0.61 -21.35 16.41
CA PRO A 201 0.41 -21.38 17.85
C PRO A 201 0.32 -19.96 18.44
N ASP A 202 -0.68 -19.74 19.30
CA ASP A 202 -0.96 -18.46 19.97
C ASP A 202 0.19 -17.96 20.87
N PHE A 203 1.11 -18.86 21.25
CA PHE A 203 2.27 -18.55 22.07
C PHE A 203 3.29 -17.66 21.35
N ILE A 204 3.34 -17.64 20.02
CA ILE A 204 4.38 -16.91 19.28
C ILE A 204 3.84 -15.53 18.86
N PRO A 205 4.33 -14.43 19.48
CA PRO A 205 4.00 -13.07 19.07
C PRO A 205 4.77 -12.70 17.78
N LEU A 206 4.39 -13.28 16.64
CA LEU A 206 5.03 -13.01 15.33
C LEU A 206 5.00 -11.52 14.96
N PRO A 207 3.93 -10.74 15.20
CA PRO A 207 3.96 -9.31 14.89
C PRO A 207 5.08 -8.57 15.63
N GLU A 208 5.32 -8.90 16.89
CA GLU A 208 6.35 -8.32 17.75
C GLU A 208 7.74 -8.80 17.35
N LEU A 209 7.91 -10.10 17.09
CA LEU A 209 9.18 -10.65 16.60
C LEU A 209 9.56 -10.07 15.24
N LEU A 210 8.58 -9.99 14.33
CA LEU A 210 8.79 -9.44 13.01
C LEU A 210 9.02 -7.93 13.10
N TYR A 211 8.38 -7.23 14.04
CA TYR A 211 8.70 -5.83 14.34
C TYR A 211 10.15 -5.66 14.78
N CYS A 212 10.59 -6.43 15.79
CA CYS A 212 11.96 -6.39 16.30
C CYS A 212 12.98 -6.71 15.20
N TYR A 213 12.70 -7.73 14.40
CA TYR A 213 13.53 -8.09 13.26
C TYR A 213 13.61 -6.97 12.21
N CYS A 214 12.47 -6.43 11.78
CA CYS A 214 12.44 -5.33 10.80
C CYS A 214 13.17 -4.10 11.31
N GLN A 215 12.95 -3.75 12.58
CA GLN A 215 13.57 -2.57 13.17
C GLN A 215 15.09 -2.75 13.35
N GLY A 216 15.52 -3.92 13.85
CA GLY A 216 16.93 -4.24 14.02
C GLY A 216 17.70 -4.26 12.70
N THR A 217 17.11 -4.83 11.65
CA THR A 217 17.71 -4.83 10.30
C THR A 217 17.79 -3.42 9.71
N LEU A 218 16.78 -2.56 9.87
CA LEU A 218 16.85 -1.17 9.42
C LEU A 218 17.91 -0.35 10.17
N PHE A 219 18.08 -0.59 11.47
CA PHE A 219 19.14 0.06 12.24
C PHE A 219 20.53 -0.42 11.81
N HIS A 220 20.71 -1.72 11.62
CA HIS A 220 21.95 -2.28 11.08
C HIS A 220 22.26 -1.72 9.68
N ALA A 221 21.24 -1.65 8.82
CA ALA A 221 21.34 -1.11 7.46
C ALA A 221 21.82 0.34 7.43
N ARG A 222 21.43 1.19 8.40
CA ARG A 222 21.95 2.56 8.46
C ARG A 222 23.47 2.59 8.65
N PHE A 223 23.99 1.75 9.52
CA PHE A 223 25.42 1.75 9.85
C PHE A 223 26.26 1.13 8.73
N MET A 224 25.80 0.02 8.15
CA MET A 224 26.57 -0.71 7.12
C MET A 224 26.33 -0.20 5.70
N ASP A 225 25.09 0.17 5.36
CA ASP A 225 24.67 0.56 4.01
C ASP A 225 23.89 1.89 4.03
N PRO A 226 24.53 3.01 4.42
CA PRO A 226 23.87 4.30 4.52
C PRO A 226 23.24 4.77 3.20
N ASP A 227 23.84 4.41 2.06
CA ASP A 227 23.36 4.81 0.72
C ASP A 227 22.01 4.20 0.33
N ILE A 228 21.69 3.02 0.88
CA ILE A 228 20.49 2.24 0.54
C ILE A 228 19.36 2.51 1.54
N CYS A 229 19.72 2.86 2.77
CA CYS A 229 18.79 2.96 3.89
C CYS A 229 17.74 4.08 3.65
N PRO A 230 16.44 3.83 3.92
CA PRO A 230 15.41 4.85 3.73
C PRO A 230 15.66 6.11 4.56
N ASN A 231 15.55 7.30 3.94
CA ASN A 231 15.73 8.60 4.59
C ASN A 231 14.87 8.80 5.85
N TYR A 232 13.72 8.14 5.92
CA TYR A 232 12.89 8.15 7.12
C TYR A 232 13.64 7.62 8.34
N VAL A 233 14.38 6.51 8.21
CA VAL A 233 15.16 5.91 9.30
C VAL A 233 16.26 6.86 9.74
N PHE A 234 16.86 7.58 8.80
CA PHE A 234 17.82 8.64 9.10
C PHE A 234 17.20 9.75 9.94
N ASN A 235 16.10 10.33 9.47
CA ASN A 235 15.39 11.41 10.13
C ASN A 235 14.83 10.99 11.49
N LEU A 236 14.21 9.81 11.59
CA LEU A 236 13.67 9.28 12.83
C LEU A 236 14.76 9.20 13.90
N MET A 237 15.89 8.56 13.59
CA MET A 237 16.97 8.44 14.57
C MET A 237 17.66 9.77 14.84
N LYS A 238 17.79 10.65 13.85
CA LYS A 238 18.31 12.01 14.07
C LYS A 238 17.45 12.78 15.08
N THR A 239 16.13 12.71 14.94
CA THR A 239 15.18 13.34 15.87
C THR A 239 15.18 12.67 17.24
N VAL A 240 15.10 11.34 17.31
CA VAL A 240 15.02 10.61 18.60
C VAL A 240 16.34 10.69 19.39
N SER A 241 17.48 10.72 18.70
CA SER A 241 18.79 10.81 19.35
C SER A 241 19.28 12.24 19.57
N ASN A 242 18.51 13.27 19.21
CA ASN A 242 18.97 14.67 19.21
C ASN A 242 20.35 14.81 18.54
N HIS A 243 20.50 14.28 17.32
CA HIS A 243 21.73 14.29 16.53
C HIS A 243 22.93 13.50 17.08
N ARG A 244 22.82 12.87 18.26
CA ARG A 244 23.93 12.12 18.86
C ARG A 244 24.39 10.94 18.00
N CYS A 245 23.47 10.26 17.30
CA CYS A 245 23.84 9.15 16.42
C CYS A 245 24.67 9.59 15.21
N GLU A 246 24.45 10.80 14.68
CA GLU A 246 25.26 11.34 13.57
C GLU A 246 26.67 11.66 14.06
N TRP A 247 26.77 12.32 15.23
CA TRP A 247 28.05 12.64 15.86
C TRP A 247 28.92 11.40 16.14
N VAL A 248 28.32 10.33 16.69
CA VAL A 248 29.06 9.07 16.93
C VAL A 248 29.55 8.46 15.62
N TYR A 249 28.71 8.47 14.58
CA TYR A 249 29.06 7.89 13.28
C TYR A 249 30.21 8.65 12.60
N GLU A 250 30.17 9.99 12.60
CA GLU A 250 31.24 10.83 12.07
C GLU A 250 32.57 10.60 12.80
N ASN A 251 32.55 10.56 14.14
CA ASN A 251 33.75 10.29 14.93
C ASN A 251 34.35 8.91 14.62
N ILE A 252 33.51 7.87 14.46
CA ILE A 252 33.98 6.53 14.11
C ILE A 252 34.61 6.54 12.71
N LEU A 253 34.01 7.23 11.74
CA LEU A 253 34.57 7.36 10.39
C LEU A 253 35.92 8.09 10.40
N ASP A 254 36.07 9.13 11.20
CA ASP A 254 37.33 9.87 11.33
C ASP A 254 38.42 9.02 11.98
N ILE A 255 38.08 8.22 13.00
CA ILE A 255 39.02 7.26 13.59
C ILE A 255 39.48 6.23 12.54
N ILE A 256 38.55 5.65 11.77
CA ILE A 256 38.88 4.66 10.73
C ILE A 256 39.80 5.28 9.67
N LYS A 257 39.51 6.49 9.20
CA LYS A 257 40.36 7.19 8.22
C LYS A 257 41.75 7.50 8.75
N ASN A 258 41.89 7.79 10.05
CA ASN A 258 43.19 8.08 10.66
C ASN A 258 44.03 6.82 10.92
N ILE A 259 43.41 5.63 10.90
CA ILE A 259 44.10 4.34 11.05
C ILE A 259 44.57 3.80 9.70
N GLN A 260 43.98 4.26 8.60
CA GLN A 260 44.21 3.79 7.23
C GLN A 260 45.23 4.65 6.49
#